data_AF-A0AAU5DG11-F1
#
_entry.id   AF-A0AAU5DG11-F1
#
_cell.length_a   1.000
_cell.length_b   1.000
_cell.length_c   1.000
_cell.angle_alpha   90.00
_cell.angle_beta   90.00
_cell.angle_gamma   90.00
#
_symmetry.space_group_name_H-M   'P 1'
#
loop_
_entity.id
_entity.type
_entity.pdbx_description
1 polymer ?
#
loop_
_entity_poly.entity_id
_entity_poly.type
_entity_poly.pdbx_seq_one_letter_code
_entity_poly.pdbx_strand_id
1 'polypeptide(L)'
;MACRAGRWHLYVIQPGASRWPGHAFTGAVVPTVAERSRALEALGYVFTGSPEWTWVEDAEQYGNPASAVVLIAAAFVAPADGGAA
;
A
#
# COMPACT_ATOMS: atom_id res chain seq x y z
N MET A 1 -8.06 -4.66 -6.62
CA MET A 1 -7.31 -4.16 -7.78
C MET A 1 -5.90 -4.73 -7.64
N ALA A 2 -5.55 -5.70 -8.47
CA ALA A 2 -4.33 -6.48 -8.33
C ALA A 2 -3.36 -6.14 -9.47
N CYS A 3 -2.06 -6.02 -9.17
CA CYS A 3 -1.13 -5.40 -10.10
C CYS A 3 -0.48 -6.40 -11.06
N ARG A 4 -0.63 -6.17 -12.38
CA ARG A 4 -0.22 -7.08 -13.46
C ARG A 4 1.12 -6.78 -14.14
N ALA A 5 1.96 -5.90 -13.61
CA ALA A 5 3.17 -5.47 -14.33
C ALA A 5 4.40 -5.21 -13.44
N GLY A 6 4.47 -5.80 -12.25
CA GLY A 6 5.57 -5.54 -11.29
C GLY A 6 5.52 -4.13 -10.66
N ARG A 7 4.50 -3.33 -10.96
CA ARG A 7 4.37 -1.96 -10.47
C ARG A 7 3.74 -1.96 -9.08
N TRP A 8 4.54 -1.82 -8.04
CA TRP A 8 4.01 -1.73 -6.68
C TRP A 8 3.10 -0.49 -6.54
N HIS A 9 1.99 -0.64 -5.83
CA HIS A 9 1.11 0.47 -5.46
C HIS A 9 0.95 0.46 -3.95
N LEU A 10 1.03 1.64 -3.35
CA LEU A 10 0.74 1.86 -1.94
C LEU A 10 -0.57 2.63 -1.85
N TYR A 11 -1.45 2.21 -0.94
CA TYR A 11 -2.70 2.89 -0.65
C TYR A 11 -2.87 3.04 0.85
N VAL A 12 -3.51 4.11 1.29
CA VAL A 12 -3.95 4.28 2.67
C VAL A 12 -5.43 3.98 2.75
N ILE A 13 -5.79 2.91 3.46
CA ILE A 13 -7.18 2.46 3.57
C ILE A 13 -7.97 3.46 4.41
N GLN A 14 -9.01 4.03 3.81
CA GLN A 14 -9.96 4.92 4.47
C GLN A 14 -11.38 4.34 4.31
N PRO A 15 -11.93 3.70 5.34
CA PRO A 15 -13.28 3.13 5.27
C PRO A 15 -14.32 4.20 4.88
N GLY A 16 -15.19 3.88 3.92
CA GLY A 16 -16.24 4.79 3.44
C GLY A 16 -15.81 5.82 2.40
N ALA A 17 -14.51 5.98 2.13
CA ALA A 17 -14.04 6.84 1.04
C ALA A 17 -14.25 6.17 -0.32
N SER A 18 -14.73 6.94 -1.31
CA SER A 18 -14.90 6.47 -2.69
C SER A 18 -13.57 6.22 -3.42
N ARG A 19 -12.49 6.86 -2.95
CA ARG A 19 -11.13 6.67 -3.46
C ARG A 19 -10.12 6.83 -2.32
N TRP A 20 -9.22 5.87 -2.21
CA TRP A 20 -8.12 5.93 -1.25
C TRP A 20 -6.94 6.74 -1.79
N PRO A 21 -6.25 7.52 -0.93
CA PRO A 21 -4.94 8.08 -1.25
C PRO A 21 -4.00 6.96 -1.65
N GLY A 22 -3.19 7.19 -2.69
CA GLY A 22 -2.26 6.18 -3.14
C GLY A 22 -1.13 6.71 -3.99
N HIS A 23 -0.06 5.92 -4.04
CA HIS A 23 1.17 6.18 -4.75
C HIS A 23 1.53 4.96 -5.61
N ALA A 24 1.82 5.18 -6.88
CA ALA A 24 2.30 4.14 -7.79
C ALA A 24 3.82 4.24 -7.92
N PHE A 25 4.52 3.17 -7.54
CA PHE A 25 5.96 3.09 -7.73
C PHE A 25 6.28 2.80 -9.20
N THR A 26 7.41 3.33 -9.67
CA THR A 26 7.92 3.06 -11.02
C THR A 26 8.88 1.87 -10.99
N GLY A 27 8.86 1.06 -12.06
CA GLY A 27 9.70 -0.13 -12.17
C GLY A 27 9.10 -1.40 -11.58
N ALA A 28 9.89 -2.50 -11.64
CA ALA A 28 9.49 -3.85 -11.24
C ALA A 28 10.05 -4.27 -9.86
N VAL A 29 10.94 -3.47 -9.28
CA VAL A 29 11.61 -3.78 -8.02
C VAL A 29 10.66 -3.49 -6.85
N VAL A 30 10.69 -4.37 -5.83
CA VAL A 30 9.94 -4.17 -4.59
C VAL A 30 10.48 -2.92 -3.87
N PRO A 31 9.65 -1.92 -3.57
CA PRO A 31 10.10 -0.72 -2.86
C PRO A 31 10.64 -1.05 -1.48
N THR A 32 11.74 -0.41 -1.13
CA THR A 32 12.36 -0.45 0.20
C THR A 32 11.46 0.20 1.25
N VAL A 33 11.71 -0.09 2.54
CA VAL A 33 10.98 0.56 3.65
C VAL A 33 11.11 2.09 3.62
N ALA A 34 12.29 2.61 3.26
CA ALA A 34 12.52 4.06 3.17
C ALA A 34 11.71 4.71 2.02
N GLU A 35 11.64 4.07 0.85
CA GLU A 35 10.81 4.56 -0.26
C GLU A 35 9.32 4.53 0.09
N ARG A 36 8.87 3.50 0.81
CA ARG A 36 7.49 3.43 1.32
C ARG A 36 7.20 4.53 2.34
N SER A 37 8.13 4.82 3.25
CA SER A 37 7.99 5.93 4.22
C SER A 37 7.81 7.27 3.50
N ARG A 38 8.68 7.58 2.53
CA ARG A 38 8.59 8.82 1.74
C ARG A 38 7.29 8.91 0.95
N ALA A 39 6.83 7.79 0.39
CA ALA A 39 5.54 7.75 -0.30
C ALA A 39 4.37 8.00 0.65
N LEU A 40 4.40 7.47 1.88
CA LEU A 40 3.41 7.75 2.92
C LEU A 40 3.44 9.22 3.37
N GLU A 41 4.63 9.76 3.61
CA GLU A 41 4.81 11.16 4.01
C GLU A 41 4.24 12.11 2.94
N ALA A 42 4.47 11.81 1.66
CA ALA A 42 3.88 12.55 0.54
C ALA A 42 2.35 12.44 0.47
N LEU A 43 1.76 11.40 1.05
CA LEU A 43 0.31 11.23 1.21
C LEU A 43 -0.21 11.81 2.53
N GLY A 44 0.65 12.36 3.39
CA GLY A 44 0.29 12.92 4.70
C GLY A 44 0.22 11.91 5.84
N TYR A 45 0.89 10.77 5.71
CA TYR A 45 0.88 9.67 6.69
C TYR A 45 2.30 9.26 7.10
N VAL A 46 2.41 8.70 8.29
CA VAL A 46 3.64 8.09 8.83
C VAL A 46 3.32 6.73 9.44
N PHE A 47 4.31 5.84 9.54
CA PHE A 47 4.14 4.57 10.25
C PHE A 47 3.87 4.79 11.73
N THR A 48 3.01 3.96 12.32
CA THR A 48 2.82 3.95 13.77
C THR A 48 3.96 3.17 14.43
N GLY A 49 5.05 3.86 14.77
CA GLY A 49 6.23 3.24 15.40
C GLY A 49 7.15 2.54 14.40
N SER A 50 7.61 1.33 14.72
CA SER A 50 8.43 0.55 13.79
C SER A 50 7.58 0.06 12.61
N PRO A 51 8.05 0.19 11.35
CA PRO A 51 7.30 -0.27 10.18
C PRO A 51 7.31 -1.79 10.08
N GLU A 52 6.47 -2.44 10.88
CA GLU A 52 6.20 -3.87 10.77
C GLU A 52 5.16 -4.12 9.69
N TRP A 53 5.47 -5.04 8.79
CA TRP A 53 4.63 -5.37 7.65
C TRP A 53 4.09 -6.79 7.77
N THR A 54 2.78 -6.91 7.68
CA THR A 54 2.11 -8.18 7.48
C THR A 54 2.02 -8.46 5.98
N TRP A 55 2.55 -9.60 5.56
CA TRP A 55 2.48 -10.07 4.18
C TRP A 55 1.37 -11.10 4.01
N VAL A 56 0.56 -10.91 2.97
CA VAL A 56 -0.58 -11.78 2.65
C VAL A 56 -0.58 -12.05 1.15
N GLU A 57 -0.84 -13.31 0.79
CA GLU A 57 -1.14 -13.71 -0.58
C GLU A 57 -2.66 -13.66 -0.80
N ASP A 58 -3.09 -13.12 -1.93
CA ASP A 58 -4.50 -13.11 -2.34
C ASP A 58 -4.63 -13.44 -3.82
N ALA A 59 -5.83 -13.78 -4.28
CA ALA A 59 -6.14 -13.96 -5.69
C ALA A 59 -6.52 -12.62 -6.32
N GLU A 60 -5.97 -12.31 -7.49
CA GLU A 60 -6.38 -11.12 -8.25
C GLU A 60 -7.90 -11.11 -8.54
N GLN A 61 -8.46 -12.29 -8.79
CA GLN A 61 -9.88 -12.53 -9.01
C GLN A 61 -10.37 -13.51 -7.96
N TYR A 62 -11.13 -12.98 -7.00
CA TYR A 62 -11.71 -13.78 -5.92
C TYR A 62 -12.53 -14.95 -6.45
N GLY A 63 -12.29 -16.14 -5.91
CA GLY A 63 -13.00 -17.37 -6.28
C GLY A 63 -12.55 -18.01 -7.60
N ASN A 64 -11.61 -17.43 -8.34
CA ASN A 64 -11.04 -18.04 -9.54
C ASN A 64 -9.71 -18.75 -9.22
N PRO A 65 -9.65 -20.09 -9.24
CA PRO A 65 -8.43 -20.84 -8.91
C PRO A 65 -7.32 -20.70 -9.97
N ALA A 66 -7.63 -20.23 -11.17
CA ALA A 66 -6.65 -19.92 -12.21
C ALA A 66 -6.16 -18.46 -12.14
N SER A 67 -6.62 -17.69 -11.15
CA SER A 67 -6.20 -16.30 -10.98
C SER A 67 -4.74 -16.21 -10.57
N ALA A 68 -4.07 -15.13 -11.01
CA ALA A 68 -2.73 -14.83 -10.53
C ALA A 68 -2.75 -14.51 -9.03
N VAL A 69 -1.73 -14.98 -8.31
CA VAL A 69 -1.48 -14.57 -6.93
C VAL A 69 -0.98 -13.13 -6.92
N VAL A 70 -1.48 -12.34 -5.99
CA VAL A 70 -0.95 -11.03 -5.65
C VAL A 70 -0.42 -11.01 -4.22
N LEU A 71 0.68 -10.30 -4.05
CA LEU A 71 1.28 -10.07 -2.74
C LEU A 71 0.84 -8.71 -2.21
N ILE A 72 0.26 -8.72 -1.02
CA ILE A 72 -0.16 -7.53 -0.30
C ILE A 72 0.72 -7.43 0.94
N ALA A 73 1.29 -6.24 1.17
CA ALA A 73 1.92 -5.89 2.41
C ALA A 73 1.06 -4.81 3.09
N ALA A 74 0.73 -4.99 4.36
CA ALA A 74 -0.02 -4.02 5.15
C ALA A 74 0.77 -3.61 6.40
N ALA A 75 0.69 -2.33 6.77
CA ALA A 75 1.23 -1.78 8.01
C ALA A 75 0.27 -0.71 8.53
N PHE A 76 0.28 -0.48 9.85
CA PHE A 76 -0.50 0.60 10.44
C PHE A 76 0.19 1.94 10.24
N VAL A 77 -0.61 2.96 9.94
CA VAL A 77 -0.17 4.34 9.70
C VAL A 77 -1.08 5.31 10.46
N ALA A 78 -0.52 6.46 10.80
CA ALA A 78 -1.24 7.59 11.37
C ALA A 78 -1.06 8.82 10.47
N PRO A 79 -1.98 9.80 10.50
CA PRO A 79 -1.72 11.11 9.93
C PRO A 79 -0.39 11.66 10.47
N ALA A 80 0.41 12.27 9.59
CA ALA A 80 1.56 13.04 10.05
C ALA A 80 1.03 14.25 10.86
N ASP A 81 1.55 14.48 12.07
CA ASP A 81 1.20 15.65 12.87
C ASP A 81 1.45 16.92 12.03
N GLY A 82 0.37 17.61 11.65
CA GLY A 82 0.38 18.71 10.67
C GLY A 82 -0.63 18.58 9.52
N GLY A 83 -1.36 17.49 9.39
CA GLY A 83 -2.54 17.39 8.50
C GLY A 83 -3.77 18.07 9.13
N ALA A 84 -4.21 19.17 8.53
CA ALA A 84 -5.22 20.11 9.05
C ALA A 84 -6.55 19.49 9.52
N ALA A 85 -7.13 20.18 10.52
CA ALA A 85 -8.52 20.10 10.97
C ALA A 85 -9.54 20.34 9.84
#